data_AF-A0A1V6BIZ3-F1
#
_entry.id   AF-A0A1V6BIZ3-F1
#
_cell.length_a   1.000
_cell.length_b   1.000
_cell.length_c   1.000
_cell.angle_alpha   90.00
_cell.angle_beta   90.00
_cell.angle_gamma   90.00
#
_symmetry.space_group_name_H-M   'P 1'
#
loop_
_entity.id
_entity.type
_entity.pdbx_description
1 polymer ?
#
loop_
_entity_poly.entity_id
_entity_poly.type
_entity_poly.pdbx_seq_one_letter_code
_entity_poly.pdbx_strand_id
1 'polypeptide(L)'
;MITGIAWKNVWRNKSRSLIVIAAVTVGVFAGVFSIAIMNSAVVQRIDAAVNEELSHIQINNKNFRSSADLNSTIKDFDEIVSSIQAVPGMKETTARIIVRGMASTSTKSAGVEINGIDVQKEKEMFTLSQKLIPGTGTFLESDTKFNSVFIGEKLARELNIIRYFLDQDALEKLREADIPEKVIGRLEPLFDQRFTSDKKFSKAVEALLEPSEMRKYGWRIKESAWSYRNGSRIILTFLDVNNIQTGATFRVSGIFRTNNDMFEAFSVFVPESELRELTGLPENTYHRIIGKLDSNSLTEKATTKLRELLPGYEVLNWKEIQPDLAMFADMMQQIYALFMAIILAALAFGIVNTMLMSVLERTKELGMLAAIGMNRRKIFTMIMLESIFLSVVGGISGMVVGGAVIAATAKKGINLINYSEGFEAIGYSAHLFPTIDAQFFIITTILIILTGILSSVYPARKALKLNPVEAIRTE
;
A
#
# COMPACT_ATOMS: atom_id res chain seq x y z
N MET A 1 42.00 -23.77 -14.59
CA MET A 1 42.85 -24.18 -13.44
C MET A 1 42.63 -23.31 -12.20
N ILE A 2 42.79 -21.97 -12.27
CA ILE A 2 42.64 -21.05 -11.11
C ILE A 2 41.22 -21.03 -10.52
N THR A 3 40.19 -21.05 -11.37
CA THR A 3 38.78 -21.13 -10.95
C THR A 3 38.48 -22.38 -10.12
N GLY A 4 38.99 -23.54 -10.55
CA GLY A 4 38.85 -24.80 -9.80
C GLY A 4 39.60 -24.80 -8.47
N ILE A 5 40.76 -24.13 -8.39
CA ILE A 5 41.50 -23.97 -7.12
C ILE A 5 40.71 -23.07 -6.17
N ALA A 6 40.21 -21.92 -6.64
CA ALA A 6 39.41 -21.01 -5.85
C ALA A 6 38.15 -21.69 -5.28
N TRP A 7 37.42 -22.45 -6.10
CA TRP A 7 36.24 -23.20 -5.61
C TRP A 7 36.60 -24.23 -4.54
N LYS A 8 37.69 -24.99 -4.72
CA LYS A 8 38.16 -25.95 -3.70
C LYS A 8 38.61 -25.25 -2.42
N ASN A 9 39.23 -24.07 -2.53
CA ASN A 9 39.72 -23.30 -1.39
C ASN A 9 38.59 -22.74 -0.51
N VAL A 10 37.44 -22.40 -1.12
CA VAL A 10 36.21 -22.05 -0.38
C VAL A 10 35.82 -23.23 0.50
N TRP A 11 35.66 -24.42 -0.08
CA TRP A 11 35.18 -25.59 0.66
C TRP A 11 36.22 -26.28 1.56
N ARG A 12 37.48 -25.85 1.53
CA ARG A 12 38.55 -26.41 2.35
C ARG A 12 38.33 -26.17 3.84
N ASN A 13 37.74 -25.03 4.22
CA ASN A 13 37.32 -24.76 5.60
C ASN A 13 35.82 -24.47 5.61
N LYS A 14 35.02 -25.54 5.66
CA LYS A 14 33.56 -25.48 5.55
C LYS A 14 32.93 -24.59 6.62
N SER A 15 33.41 -24.62 7.86
CA SER A 15 32.91 -23.78 8.95
C SER A 15 33.12 -22.29 8.64
N ARG A 16 34.34 -21.94 8.19
CA ARG A 16 34.72 -20.69 7.49
C ARG A 16 33.61 -20.18 6.57
N SER A 17 33.50 -20.89 5.47
CA SER A 17 32.66 -20.46 4.36
C SER A 17 31.18 -20.49 4.70
N LEU A 18 30.71 -21.42 5.53
CA LEU A 18 29.32 -21.47 5.98
C LEU A 18 28.95 -20.27 6.84
N ILE A 19 29.82 -19.81 7.75
CA ILE A 19 29.55 -18.61 8.54
C ILE A 19 29.39 -17.37 7.63
N VAL A 20 30.26 -17.23 6.62
CA VAL A 20 30.15 -16.12 5.65
C VAL A 20 28.88 -16.23 4.82
N ILE A 21 28.62 -17.41 4.25
CA ILE A 21 27.43 -17.65 3.44
C ILE A 21 26.17 -17.38 4.27
N ALA A 22 26.11 -17.84 5.52
CA ALA A 22 24.99 -17.60 6.42
C ALA A 22 24.82 -16.11 6.75
N ALA A 23 25.90 -15.40 7.06
CA ALA A 23 25.85 -13.96 7.34
C ALA A 23 25.35 -13.16 6.12
N VAL A 24 25.88 -13.46 4.93
CA VAL A 24 25.42 -12.86 3.66
C VAL A 24 23.95 -13.23 3.41
N THR A 25 23.57 -14.50 3.58
CA THR A 25 22.20 -14.99 3.41
C THR A 25 21.23 -14.21 4.28
N VAL A 26 21.52 -14.08 5.58
CA VAL A 26 20.66 -13.39 6.56
C VAL A 26 20.56 -11.91 6.24
N GLY A 27 21.67 -11.25 5.91
CA GLY A 27 21.66 -9.82 5.55
C GLY A 27 20.86 -9.54 4.29
N VAL A 28 21.05 -10.34 3.24
CA VAL A 28 20.30 -10.23 1.98
C VAL A 28 18.83 -10.53 2.19
N PHE A 29 18.50 -11.61 2.91
CA PHE A 29 17.14 -11.98 3.29
C PHE A 29 16.44 -10.83 4.02
N ALA A 30 17.02 -10.36 5.13
CA ALA A 30 16.41 -9.33 5.97
C ALA A 30 16.21 -8.04 5.16
N GLY A 31 17.18 -7.67 4.33
CA GLY A 31 17.11 -6.48 3.48
C GLY A 31 16.01 -6.54 2.43
N VAL A 32 16.00 -7.60 1.64
CA VAL A 32 14.99 -7.83 0.58
C VAL A 32 13.60 -7.94 1.19
N PHE A 33 13.44 -8.66 2.31
CA PHE A 33 12.17 -8.80 2.99
C PHE A 33 11.65 -7.47 3.55
N SER A 34 12.53 -6.66 4.15
CA SER A 34 12.17 -5.32 4.67
C SER A 34 11.69 -4.41 3.53
N ILE A 35 12.43 -4.36 2.42
CA ILE A 35 12.05 -3.60 1.24
C ILE A 35 10.72 -4.11 0.66
N ALA A 36 10.47 -5.43 0.68
CA ALA A 36 9.23 -6.00 0.19
C ALA A 36 8.01 -5.51 0.97
N ILE A 37 8.11 -5.53 2.31
CA ILE A 37 7.04 -5.04 3.19
C ILE A 37 6.78 -3.56 2.90
N MET A 38 7.84 -2.74 2.87
CA MET A 38 7.68 -1.30 2.66
C MET A 38 7.08 -1.00 1.28
N ASN A 39 7.60 -1.63 0.21
CA ASN A 39 7.12 -1.46 -1.15
C ASN A 39 5.63 -1.82 -1.27
N SER A 40 5.20 -2.85 -0.57
CA SER A 40 3.83 -3.33 -0.61
C SER A 40 2.84 -2.38 0.02
N ALA A 41 3.25 -1.63 1.05
CA ALA A 41 2.42 -0.59 1.62
C ALA A 41 2.13 0.51 0.58
N VAL A 42 3.16 0.95 -0.14
CA VAL A 42 3.05 1.98 -1.19
C VAL A 42 2.22 1.48 -2.37
N VAL A 43 2.51 0.28 -2.90
CA VAL A 43 1.78 -0.29 -4.04
C VAL A 43 0.30 -0.48 -3.70
N GLN A 44 -0.03 -1.05 -2.54
CA GLN A 44 -1.43 -1.23 -2.14
C GLN A 44 -2.16 0.11 -1.93
N ARG A 45 -1.48 1.15 -1.43
CA ARG A 45 -2.08 2.48 -1.31
C ARG A 45 -2.36 3.09 -2.67
N ILE A 46 -1.43 2.98 -3.62
CA ILE A 46 -1.62 3.44 -4.99
C ILE A 46 -2.75 2.66 -5.66
N ASP A 47 -2.77 1.34 -5.51
CA ASP A 47 -3.83 0.49 -6.07
C ASP A 47 -5.20 0.83 -5.47
N ALA A 48 -5.29 1.11 -4.17
CA ALA A 48 -6.53 1.56 -3.54
C ALA A 48 -6.95 2.95 -4.05
N ALA A 49 -6.02 3.92 -4.09
CA ALA A 49 -6.31 5.26 -4.61
C ALA A 49 -6.81 5.22 -6.07
N VAL A 50 -6.23 4.35 -6.90
CA VAL A 50 -6.64 4.20 -8.30
C VAL A 50 -7.94 3.40 -8.43
N ASN A 51 -8.05 2.23 -7.81
CA ASN A 51 -9.18 1.31 -8.04
C ASN A 51 -10.39 1.56 -7.15
N GLU A 52 -10.27 2.32 -6.05
CA GLU A 52 -11.36 2.59 -5.11
C GLU A 52 -11.80 4.07 -5.12
N GLU A 53 -10.88 5.03 -5.39
CA GLU A 53 -11.15 6.46 -5.18
C GLU A 53 -11.20 7.28 -6.49
N LEU A 54 -10.14 7.22 -7.32
CA LEU A 54 -9.86 8.22 -8.36
C LEU A 54 -9.81 7.72 -9.80
N SER A 55 -9.42 6.47 -10.03
CA SER A 55 -8.92 5.94 -11.32
C SER A 55 -7.60 6.56 -11.77
N HIS A 56 -7.12 6.13 -12.94
CA HIS A 56 -5.83 6.51 -13.50
C HIS A 56 -5.81 7.95 -14.03
N ILE A 57 -6.89 8.35 -14.72
CA ILE A 57 -7.00 9.64 -15.40
C ILE A 57 -8.36 10.27 -15.10
N GLN A 58 -8.36 11.57 -14.86
CA GLN A 58 -9.55 12.40 -14.77
C GLN A 58 -9.44 13.58 -15.72
N ILE A 59 -10.58 13.91 -16.32
CA ILE A 59 -10.72 15.03 -17.23
C ILE A 59 -11.82 15.91 -16.65
N ASN A 60 -11.49 17.17 -16.40
CA ASN A 60 -12.40 18.17 -15.84
C ASN A 60 -12.48 19.38 -16.77
N ASN A 61 -13.49 20.21 -16.55
CA ASN A 61 -13.44 21.60 -17.01
C ASN A 61 -12.32 22.35 -16.25
N LYS A 62 -11.53 23.19 -16.94
CA LYS A 62 -10.41 23.94 -16.34
C LYS A 62 -10.79 24.78 -15.11
N ASN A 63 -12.03 25.25 -15.05
CA ASN A 63 -12.50 26.08 -13.95
C ASN A 63 -13.13 25.29 -12.81
N PHE A 64 -13.36 23.98 -12.98
CA PHE A 64 -14.12 23.17 -12.01
C PHE A 64 -13.40 23.07 -10.65
N ARG A 65 -12.08 22.82 -10.65
CA ARG A 65 -11.31 22.67 -9.40
C ARG A 65 -11.20 23.97 -8.59
N SER A 66 -11.13 25.11 -9.26
CA SER A 66 -10.90 26.41 -8.63
C SER A 66 -12.19 27.09 -8.18
N SER A 67 -13.26 27.00 -8.97
CA SER A 67 -14.54 27.67 -8.68
C SER A 67 -15.52 26.79 -7.91
N ALA A 68 -15.42 25.45 -8.05
CA ALA A 68 -16.47 24.51 -7.63
C ALA A 68 -17.87 24.89 -8.13
N ASP A 69 -17.96 25.66 -9.22
CA ASP A 69 -19.21 26.09 -9.82
C ASP A 69 -19.88 24.90 -10.51
N LEU A 70 -21.14 24.67 -10.18
CA LEU A 70 -21.96 23.61 -10.75
C LEU A 70 -22.10 23.75 -12.28
N ASN A 71 -22.00 24.96 -12.81
CA ASN A 71 -22.09 25.21 -14.25
C ASN A 71 -20.78 24.93 -15.00
N SER A 72 -19.67 24.69 -14.30
CA SER A 72 -18.38 24.31 -14.89
C SER A 72 -18.39 22.84 -15.34
N THR A 73 -19.21 22.55 -16.35
CA THR A 73 -19.42 21.21 -16.91
C THR A 73 -18.60 20.98 -18.18
N ILE A 74 -18.47 19.70 -18.53
CA ILE A 74 -18.01 19.20 -19.81
C ILE A 74 -19.26 19.02 -20.67
N LYS A 75 -19.30 19.78 -21.76
CA LYS A 75 -20.28 19.61 -22.85
C LYS A 75 -19.66 18.64 -23.86
N ASP A 76 -20.51 17.90 -24.58
CA ASP A 76 -20.11 16.94 -25.62
C ASP A 76 -19.43 15.65 -25.10
N PHE A 77 -20.04 15.03 -24.08
CA PHE A 77 -19.55 13.80 -23.45
C PHE A 77 -19.25 12.69 -24.46
N ASP A 78 -20.15 12.41 -25.41
CA ASP A 78 -20.01 11.28 -26.34
C ASP A 78 -18.78 11.41 -27.26
N GLU A 79 -18.48 12.62 -27.74
CA GLU A 79 -17.32 12.88 -28.60
C GLU A 79 -16.01 12.73 -27.81
N ILE A 80 -15.99 13.23 -26.58
CA ILE A 80 -14.82 13.18 -25.70
C ILE A 80 -14.55 11.73 -25.27
N VAL A 81 -15.58 10.99 -24.87
CA VAL A 81 -15.46 9.57 -24.50
C VAL A 81 -14.92 8.74 -25.66
N SER A 82 -15.41 8.95 -26.87
CA SER A 82 -14.91 8.27 -28.07
C SER A 82 -13.40 8.53 -28.28
N SER A 83 -12.97 9.77 -28.06
CA SER A 83 -11.56 10.16 -28.15
C SER A 83 -10.69 9.53 -27.05
N ILE A 84 -11.24 9.39 -25.84
CA ILE A 84 -10.57 8.75 -24.70
C ILE A 84 -10.42 7.24 -24.93
N GLN A 85 -11.48 6.58 -25.39
CA GLN A 85 -11.47 5.14 -25.67
C GLN A 85 -10.49 4.77 -26.79
N ALA A 86 -10.18 5.70 -27.70
CA ALA A 86 -9.17 5.50 -28.74
C ALA A 86 -7.71 5.55 -28.22
N VAL A 87 -7.48 5.89 -26.94
CA VAL A 87 -6.14 5.90 -26.35
C VAL A 87 -5.68 4.48 -26.04
N PRO A 88 -4.47 4.06 -26.51
CA PRO A 88 -3.96 2.72 -26.24
C PRO A 88 -3.90 2.40 -24.75
N GLY A 89 -4.46 1.25 -24.39
CA GLY A 89 -4.52 0.75 -23.01
C GLY A 89 -5.64 1.33 -22.17
N MET A 90 -6.57 2.11 -22.74
CA MET A 90 -7.81 2.51 -22.09
C MET A 90 -8.76 1.31 -22.02
N LYS A 91 -9.10 0.88 -20.79
CA LYS A 91 -10.04 -0.22 -20.56
C LYS A 91 -11.47 0.27 -20.53
N GLU A 92 -11.73 1.25 -19.66
CA GLU A 92 -13.07 1.70 -19.36
C GLU A 92 -13.13 3.19 -19.08
N THR A 93 -14.32 3.76 -19.27
CA THR A 93 -14.59 5.19 -19.09
C THR A 93 -15.97 5.41 -18.49
N THR A 94 -16.06 6.30 -17.50
CA THR A 94 -17.34 6.77 -16.95
C THR A 94 -17.30 8.27 -16.69
N ALA A 95 -18.43 8.87 -16.31
CA ALA A 95 -18.49 10.25 -15.88
C ALA A 95 -19.23 10.39 -14.55
N ARG A 96 -19.01 11.54 -13.92
CA ARG A 96 -19.64 11.91 -12.66
C ARG A 96 -20.21 13.32 -12.70
N ILE A 97 -21.38 13.46 -12.11
CA ILE A 97 -21.91 14.75 -11.65
C ILE A 97 -21.36 14.97 -10.24
N ILE A 98 -20.77 16.11 -9.95
CA ILE A 98 -20.12 16.39 -8.68
C ILE A 98 -20.70 17.67 -8.10
N VAL A 99 -21.24 17.57 -6.89
CA VAL A 99 -21.83 18.69 -6.16
C VAL A 99 -21.29 18.71 -4.75
N ARG A 100 -20.89 19.87 -4.25
CA ARG A 100 -20.50 20.05 -2.85
C ARG A 100 -21.68 20.54 -2.04
N GLY A 101 -21.89 19.94 -0.88
CA GLY A 101 -23.04 20.22 -0.05
C GLY A 101 -22.87 19.76 1.39
N MET A 102 -24.00 19.64 2.07
CA MET A 102 -24.10 19.21 3.46
C MET A 102 -24.92 17.93 3.53
N ALA A 103 -24.39 16.91 4.20
CA ALA A 103 -25.16 15.77 4.65
C ALA A 103 -25.60 16.02 6.09
N SER A 104 -26.85 15.72 6.42
CA SER A 104 -27.39 15.96 7.77
C SER A 104 -28.35 14.88 8.23
N THR A 105 -28.35 14.66 9.55
CA THR A 105 -29.36 13.90 10.29
C THR A 105 -30.02 14.83 11.30
N SER A 106 -30.98 14.32 12.07
CA SER A 106 -31.65 15.09 13.13
C SER A 106 -30.70 15.58 14.25
N THR A 107 -29.43 15.15 14.27
CA THR A 107 -28.49 15.46 15.35
C THR A 107 -27.15 16.02 14.90
N LYS A 108 -26.74 15.80 13.65
CA LYS A 108 -25.40 16.10 13.15
C LYS A 108 -25.45 16.49 11.68
N SER A 109 -24.45 17.26 11.26
CA SER A 109 -24.22 17.61 9.87
C SER A 109 -22.73 17.57 9.56
N ALA A 110 -22.41 17.27 8.31
CA ALA A 110 -21.06 17.21 7.78
C ALA A 110 -21.03 17.76 6.34
N GLY A 111 -19.92 18.37 5.95
CA GLY A 111 -19.69 18.75 4.56
C GLY A 111 -19.33 17.52 3.73
N VAL A 112 -19.88 17.41 2.53
CA VAL A 112 -19.71 16.25 1.65
C VAL A 112 -19.57 16.65 0.19
N GLU A 113 -18.92 15.81 -0.60
CA GLU A 113 -18.97 15.81 -2.06
C GLU A 113 -19.88 14.68 -2.52
N ILE A 114 -20.97 15.08 -3.16
CA ILE A 114 -22.02 14.22 -3.68
C ILE A 114 -21.67 13.91 -5.13
N ASN A 115 -21.42 12.63 -5.39
CA ASN A 115 -21.04 12.08 -6.68
C ASN A 115 -22.25 11.36 -7.28
N GLY A 116 -22.84 11.95 -8.31
CA GLY A 116 -23.82 11.30 -9.17
C GLY A 116 -23.11 10.37 -10.14
N ILE A 117 -23.42 9.08 -10.08
CA ILE A 117 -22.72 8.02 -10.82
C ILE A 117 -23.68 7.15 -11.64
N ASP A 118 -23.19 6.64 -12.77
CA ASP A 118 -23.77 5.47 -13.44
C ASP A 118 -23.41 4.22 -12.63
N VAL A 119 -24.40 3.63 -11.96
CA VAL A 119 -24.20 2.53 -11.00
C VAL A 119 -23.54 1.30 -11.65
N GLN A 120 -23.85 1.00 -12.92
CA GLN A 120 -23.30 -0.19 -13.58
C GLN A 120 -21.86 0.06 -14.03
N LYS A 121 -21.61 1.17 -14.72
CA LYS A 121 -20.24 1.53 -15.13
C LYS A 121 -19.32 1.75 -13.94
N GLU A 122 -19.84 2.25 -12.82
CA GLU A 122 -19.05 2.44 -11.61
C GLU A 122 -18.52 1.11 -11.06
N LYS A 123 -19.28 0.01 -11.15
CA LYS A 123 -18.82 -1.32 -10.71
C LYS A 123 -17.73 -1.90 -11.61
N GLU A 124 -17.71 -1.55 -12.89
CA GLU A 124 -16.68 -1.96 -13.84
C GLU A 124 -15.39 -1.14 -13.65
N MET A 125 -15.57 0.15 -13.37
CA MET A 125 -14.49 1.09 -13.12
C MET A 125 -13.81 0.87 -11.76
N PHE A 126 -14.56 0.68 -10.69
CA PHE A 126 -14.06 0.69 -9.32
C PHE A 126 -14.40 -0.57 -8.54
N THR A 127 -13.52 -0.95 -7.61
CA THR A 127 -13.75 -2.03 -6.65
C THR A 127 -14.45 -1.56 -5.37
N LEU A 128 -14.90 -0.30 -5.33
CA LEU A 128 -15.55 0.30 -4.16
C LEU A 128 -16.84 -0.45 -3.75
N SER A 129 -17.58 -1.00 -4.71
CA SER A 129 -18.78 -1.82 -4.43
C SER A 129 -18.46 -3.07 -3.60
N GLN A 130 -17.24 -3.60 -3.72
CA GLN A 130 -16.75 -4.76 -2.96
C GLN A 130 -16.33 -4.39 -1.53
N LYS A 131 -16.24 -3.08 -1.23
CA LYS A 131 -15.93 -2.54 0.10
C LYS A 131 -17.17 -2.26 0.94
N LEU A 132 -18.34 -2.65 0.45
CA LEU A 132 -19.59 -2.62 1.20
C LEU A 132 -19.42 -3.43 2.51
N ILE A 133 -19.73 -2.80 3.64
CA ILE A 133 -19.74 -3.50 4.93
C ILE A 133 -20.92 -4.47 4.93
N PRO A 134 -20.68 -5.79 5.13
CA PRO A 134 -21.76 -6.78 5.16
C PRO A 134 -22.86 -6.41 6.15
N GLY A 135 -24.12 -6.56 5.74
CA GLY A 135 -25.29 -6.23 6.56
C GLY A 135 -25.74 -4.77 6.52
N THR A 136 -25.03 -3.88 5.82
CA THR A 136 -25.45 -2.45 5.68
C THR A 136 -26.37 -2.17 4.49
N GLY A 137 -26.58 -3.16 3.61
CA GLY A 137 -27.50 -3.10 2.48
C GLY A 137 -26.82 -3.52 1.18
N THR A 138 -26.95 -2.71 0.12
CA THR A 138 -26.48 -2.99 -1.25
C THR A 138 -25.82 -1.75 -1.87
N PHE A 139 -25.09 -1.93 -2.97
CA PHE A 139 -24.51 -0.81 -3.73
C PHE A 139 -25.57 -0.17 -4.66
N LEU A 140 -26.42 0.72 -4.11
CA LEU A 140 -27.41 1.52 -4.85
C LEU A 140 -28.45 0.71 -5.68
N GLU A 141 -28.72 -0.55 -5.32
CA GLU A 141 -29.67 -1.43 -6.03
C GLU A 141 -31.01 -1.61 -5.30
N SER A 142 -31.20 -0.90 -4.19
CA SER A 142 -32.40 -1.05 -3.36
C SER A 142 -33.61 -0.39 -4.02
N ASP A 143 -34.67 -1.16 -4.25
CA ASP A 143 -35.97 -0.61 -4.67
C ASP A 143 -36.61 0.15 -3.50
N THR A 144 -36.52 1.48 -3.52
CA THR A 144 -36.99 2.35 -2.45
C THR A 144 -37.79 3.54 -2.96
N LYS A 145 -38.83 3.93 -2.23
CA LYS A 145 -39.62 5.16 -2.50
C LYS A 145 -38.84 6.46 -2.32
N PHE A 146 -37.64 6.40 -1.73
CA PHE A 146 -36.75 7.53 -1.51
C PHE A 146 -35.52 7.37 -2.40
N ASN A 147 -34.86 8.48 -2.68
CA ASN A 147 -33.55 8.50 -3.34
C ASN A 147 -32.53 7.66 -2.57
N SER A 148 -31.64 6.96 -3.26
CA SER A 148 -30.66 6.06 -2.65
C SER A 148 -29.29 6.70 -2.52
N VAL A 149 -28.63 6.47 -1.40
CA VAL A 149 -27.28 6.98 -1.15
C VAL A 149 -26.35 5.91 -0.60
N PHE A 150 -25.09 5.96 -1.01
CA PHE A 150 -24.00 5.11 -0.57
C PHE A 150 -22.91 5.98 0.07
N ILE A 151 -22.56 5.70 1.33
CA ILE A 151 -21.71 6.58 2.15
C ILE A 151 -20.56 5.83 2.80
N GLY A 152 -19.47 6.53 3.12
CA GLY A 152 -18.37 5.96 3.89
C GLY A 152 -18.73 5.72 5.35
N GLU A 153 -18.06 4.76 5.99
CA GLU A 153 -18.26 4.47 7.40
C GLU A 153 -17.92 5.67 8.29
N LYS A 154 -16.81 6.36 7.98
CA LYS A 154 -16.43 7.57 8.72
C LYS A 154 -17.54 8.63 8.72
N LEU A 155 -18.13 8.95 7.56
CA LEU A 155 -19.27 9.87 7.47
C LEU A 155 -20.49 9.34 8.24
N ALA A 156 -20.80 8.05 8.13
CA ALA A 156 -21.91 7.45 8.87
C ALA A 156 -21.74 7.54 10.40
N ARG A 157 -20.51 7.44 10.90
CA ARG A 157 -20.16 7.68 12.31
C ARG A 157 -20.32 9.16 12.68
N GLU A 158 -19.83 10.07 11.84
CA GLU A 158 -19.93 11.52 12.08
C GLU A 158 -21.37 12.03 12.13
N LEU A 159 -22.24 11.43 11.31
CA LEU A 159 -23.67 11.73 11.25
C LEU A 159 -24.51 11.03 12.34
N ASN A 160 -23.88 10.27 13.25
CA ASN A 160 -24.54 9.42 14.27
C ASN A 160 -25.57 8.43 13.68
N ILE A 161 -25.34 7.96 12.46
CA ILE A 161 -26.15 6.91 11.83
C ILE A 161 -25.81 5.56 12.46
N ILE A 162 -24.51 5.34 12.63
CA ILE A 162 -23.94 4.22 13.34
C ILE A 162 -24.15 4.40 14.86
N ARG A 163 -24.64 3.35 15.51
CA ARG A 163 -24.83 3.31 16.97
C ARG A 163 -24.12 2.10 17.55
N TYR A 164 -23.83 2.14 18.84
CA TYR A 164 -23.20 1.03 19.55
C TYR A 164 -24.16 0.48 20.59
N PHE A 165 -24.38 -0.83 20.55
CA PHE A 165 -25.30 -1.56 21.40
C PHE A 165 -24.81 -3.00 21.54
N LEU A 166 -24.78 -3.50 22.77
CA LEU A 166 -24.46 -4.91 23.03
C LEU A 166 -25.78 -5.66 23.23
N ASP A 167 -26.21 -6.38 22.19
CA ASP A 167 -27.34 -7.30 22.20
C ASP A 167 -26.89 -8.76 22.09
N GLN A 168 -27.84 -9.67 21.88
CA GLN A 168 -27.54 -11.09 21.70
C GLN A 168 -26.72 -11.37 20.42
N ASP A 169 -26.94 -10.61 19.35
CA ASP A 169 -26.15 -10.73 18.11
C ASP A 169 -24.71 -10.26 18.33
N ALA A 170 -24.53 -9.16 19.06
CA ALA A 170 -23.21 -8.70 19.48
C ALA A 170 -22.52 -9.73 20.40
N LEU A 171 -23.26 -10.41 21.29
CA LEU A 171 -22.71 -11.46 22.15
C LEU A 171 -22.15 -12.64 21.33
N GLU A 172 -22.89 -13.09 20.31
CA GLU A 172 -22.43 -14.15 19.40
C GLU A 172 -21.16 -13.72 18.67
N LYS A 173 -21.12 -12.50 18.13
CA LYS A 173 -19.93 -11.91 17.49
C LYS A 173 -18.73 -11.82 18.43
N LEU A 174 -18.94 -11.45 19.70
CA LEU A 174 -17.87 -11.40 20.70
C LEU A 174 -17.27 -12.79 20.95
N ARG A 175 -18.10 -13.84 20.96
CA ARG A 175 -17.66 -15.24 21.12
C ARG A 175 -16.93 -15.75 19.88
N GLU A 176 -17.44 -15.45 18.68
CA GLU A 176 -16.75 -15.74 17.41
C GLU A 176 -15.39 -15.02 17.31
N ALA A 177 -15.28 -13.85 17.93
CA ALA A 177 -14.05 -13.09 18.02
C ALA A 177 -13.09 -13.58 19.13
N ASP A 178 -13.23 -14.81 19.62
CA ASP A 178 -12.37 -15.44 20.65
C ASP A 178 -12.15 -14.57 21.90
N ILE A 179 -13.15 -13.77 22.30
CA ILE A 179 -13.05 -12.94 23.50
C ILE A 179 -13.34 -13.83 24.72
N PRO A 180 -12.48 -13.83 25.77
CA PRO A 180 -12.70 -14.68 26.93
C PRO A 180 -14.03 -14.37 27.63
N GLU A 181 -14.77 -15.40 28.05
CA GLU A 181 -16.05 -15.25 28.77
C GLU A 181 -15.94 -14.36 30.02
N LYS A 182 -14.78 -14.34 30.69
CA LYS A 182 -14.52 -13.44 31.82
C LYS A 182 -14.58 -11.95 31.41
N VAL A 183 -14.10 -11.63 30.21
CA VAL A 183 -14.14 -10.28 29.64
C VAL A 183 -15.57 -9.95 29.23
N ILE A 184 -16.27 -10.89 28.57
CA ILE A 184 -17.68 -10.73 28.19
C ILE A 184 -18.56 -10.48 29.42
N GLY A 185 -18.37 -11.25 30.50
CA GLY A 185 -19.10 -11.06 31.76
C GLY A 185 -18.87 -9.69 32.41
N ARG A 186 -17.71 -9.06 32.22
CA ARG A 186 -17.48 -7.67 32.69
C ARG A 186 -18.23 -6.63 31.87
N LEU A 187 -18.59 -6.95 30.62
CA LEU A 187 -19.37 -6.06 29.75
C LEU A 187 -20.87 -6.18 30.01
N GLU A 188 -21.32 -7.15 30.82
CA GLU A 188 -22.74 -7.37 31.20
C GLU A 188 -23.49 -6.07 31.57
N PRO A 189 -22.91 -5.11 32.32
CA PRO A 189 -23.59 -3.86 32.65
C PRO A 189 -23.91 -2.94 31.46
N LEU A 190 -23.23 -3.14 30.32
CA LEU A 190 -23.43 -2.34 29.09
C LEU A 190 -24.45 -2.97 28.14
N PHE A 191 -24.91 -4.20 28.40
CA PHE A 191 -25.98 -4.80 27.61
C PHE A 191 -27.24 -3.97 27.75
N ASP A 192 -27.99 -3.88 26.66
CA ASP A 192 -29.19 -3.05 26.55
C ASP A 192 -28.97 -1.52 26.71
N GLN A 193 -27.72 -1.05 26.80
CA GLN A 193 -27.39 0.38 26.74
C GLN A 193 -27.03 0.83 25.33
N ARG A 194 -27.68 1.90 24.86
CA ARG A 194 -27.41 2.50 23.55
C ARG A 194 -26.45 3.66 23.64
N PHE A 195 -25.33 3.56 22.92
CA PHE A 195 -24.34 4.63 22.81
C PHE A 195 -24.41 5.28 21.44
N THR A 196 -24.46 6.61 21.43
CA THR A 196 -24.60 7.41 20.20
C THR A 196 -23.27 7.64 19.49
N SER A 197 -22.13 7.38 20.12
CA SER A 197 -20.81 7.59 19.52
C SER A 197 -19.77 6.63 20.07
N ASP A 198 -18.76 6.35 19.24
CA ASP A 198 -17.60 5.51 19.59
C ASP A 198 -16.97 5.98 20.90
N LYS A 199 -16.68 7.28 21.02
CA LYS A 199 -16.06 7.87 22.21
C LYS A 199 -16.83 7.58 23.51
N LYS A 200 -18.17 7.57 23.47
CA LYS A 200 -18.99 7.28 24.66
C LYS A 200 -18.97 5.79 24.99
N PHE A 201 -19.07 4.94 23.97
CA PHE A 201 -19.02 3.49 24.12
C PHE A 201 -17.64 3.04 24.63
N SER A 202 -16.56 3.45 23.96
CA SER A 202 -15.19 3.12 24.33
C SER A 202 -14.86 3.55 25.76
N LYS A 203 -15.30 4.74 26.19
CA LYS A 203 -15.14 5.19 27.59
C LYS A 203 -15.90 4.31 28.59
N ALA A 204 -17.09 3.81 28.23
CA ALA A 204 -17.86 2.92 29.08
C ALA A 204 -17.21 1.53 29.19
N VAL A 205 -16.63 1.03 28.10
CA VAL A 205 -15.85 -0.21 28.07
C VAL A 205 -14.56 -0.08 28.87
N GLU A 206 -13.82 1.02 28.71
CA GLU A 206 -12.60 1.32 29.48
C GLU A 206 -12.83 1.34 30.99
N ALA A 207 -14.02 1.74 31.43
CA ALA A 207 -14.37 1.74 32.85
C ALA A 207 -14.55 0.33 33.44
N LEU A 208 -14.69 -0.69 32.60
CA LEU A 208 -14.99 -2.08 33.01
C LEU A 208 -13.84 -3.06 32.73
N LEU A 209 -12.87 -2.68 31.90
CA LEU A 209 -11.77 -3.54 31.48
C LEU A 209 -10.41 -3.04 31.98
N GLU A 210 -9.47 -3.96 32.17
CA GLU A 210 -8.09 -3.62 32.48
C GLU A 210 -7.39 -2.96 31.26
N PRO A 211 -6.40 -2.07 31.44
CA PRO A 211 -5.68 -1.43 30.33
C PRO A 211 -5.00 -2.40 29.35
N SER A 212 -4.67 -3.61 29.80
CA SER A 212 -4.12 -4.69 28.97
C SER A 212 -5.21 -5.39 28.15
N GLU A 213 -6.40 -5.58 28.73
CA GLU A 213 -7.58 -6.14 28.05
C GLU A 213 -8.13 -5.18 27.02
N MET A 214 -8.21 -3.88 27.35
CA MET A 214 -8.64 -2.84 26.42
C MET A 214 -7.74 -2.79 25.17
N ARG A 215 -6.42 -2.82 25.36
CA ARG A 215 -5.46 -2.86 24.24
C ARG A 215 -5.59 -4.10 23.37
N LYS A 216 -5.99 -5.23 23.95
CA LYS A 216 -6.06 -6.51 23.24
C LYS A 216 -7.43 -6.76 22.59
N TYR A 217 -8.52 -6.36 23.23
CA TYR A 217 -9.89 -6.73 22.84
C TYR A 217 -10.77 -5.52 22.51
N GLY A 218 -10.39 -4.29 22.88
CA GLY A 218 -11.24 -3.10 22.73
C GLY A 218 -11.76 -2.90 21.30
N TRP A 219 -10.90 -3.11 20.30
CA TRP A 219 -11.30 -3.03 18.89
C TRP A 219 -12.33 -4.09 18.50
N ARG A 220 -12.13 -5.36 18.88
CA ARG A 220 -13.07 -6.47 18.59
C ARG A 220 -14.41 -6.26 19.29
N ILE A 221 -14.39 -5.76 20.52
CA ILE A 221 -15.60 -5.41 21.28
C ILE A 221 -16.37 -4.31 20.57
N LYS A 222 -15.67 -3.27 20.12
CA LYS A 222 -16.26 -2.16 19.37
C LYS A 222 -16.88 -2.62 18.05
N GLU A 223 -16.18 -3.46 17.29
CA GLU A 223 -16.68 -3.98 16.02
C GLU A 223 -17.91 -4.89 16.22
N SER A 224 -17.96 -5.64 17.31
CA SER A 224 -19.11 -6.50 17.65
C SER A 224 -20.32 -5.69 18.13
N ALA A 225 -20.10 -4.58 18.84
CA ALA A 225 -21.16 -3.71 19.36
C ALA A 225 -21.74 -2.75 18.30
N TRP A 226 -21.11 -2.65 17.13
CA TRP A 226 -21.50 -1.75 16.07
C TRP A 226 -22.82 -2.19 15.43
N SER A 227 -23.81 -1.30 15.39
CA SER A 227 -25.14 -1.56 14.83
C SER A 227 -25.58 -0.47 13.87
N TYR A 228 -26.10 -0.89 12.71
CA TYR A 228 -26.68 -0.03 11.70
C TYR A 228 -28.19 -0.25 11.62
N ARG A 229 -28.96 0.85 11.73
CA ARG A 229 -30.41 0.79 11.50
C ARG A 229 -30.67 0.79 10.00
N ASN A 230 -31.10 -0.35 9.46
CA ASN A 230 -31.49 -0.46 8.06
C ASN A 230 -32.57 0.59 7.71
N GLY A 231 -32.38 1.29 6.60
CA GLY A 231 -33.24 2.39 6.16
C GLY A 231 -33.02 3.71 6.90
N SER A 232 -31.83 3.91 7.47
CA SER A 232 -31.43 5.23 7.96
C SER A 232 -31.52 6.27 6.84
N ARG A 233 -31.90 7.49 7.21
CA ARG A 233 -32.12 8.59 6.27
C ARG A 233 -31.19 9.74 6.57
N ILE A 234 -30.66 10.33 5.51
CA ILE A 234 -29.91 11.58 5.56
C ILE A 234 -30.56 12.59 4.63
N ILE A 235 -30.40 13.87 4.95
CA ILE A 235 -30.79 14.96 4.06
C ILE A 235 -29.50 15.48 3.43
N LEU A 236 -29.46 15.45 2.09
CA LEU A 236 -28.41 16.09 1.32
C LEU A 236 -28.91 17.44 0.84
N THR A 237 -28.16 18.50 1.14
CA THR A 237 -28.49 19.88 0.79
C THR A 237 -27.33 20.53 0.05
N PHE A 238 -27.59 21.16 -1.08
CA PHE A 238 -26.60 21.73 -1.98
C PHE A 238 -27.21 22.88 -2.81
N LEU A 239 -26.42 23.51 -3.68
CA LEU A 239 -26.89 24.53 -4.60
C LEU A 239 -27.22 23.88 -5.96
N ASP A 240 -28.33 24.29 -6.57
CA ASP A 240 -28.69 23.92 -7.95
C ASP A 240 -27.97 24.80 -8.99
N VAL A 241 -28.27 24.61 -10.28
CA VAL A 241 -27.65 25.38 -11.39
C VAL A 241 -27.95 26.88 -11.33
N ASN A 242 -29.02 27.28 -10.63
CA ASN A 242 -29.43 28.66 -10.42
C ASN A 242 -28.90 29.24 -9.10
N ASN A 243 -28.01 28.52 -8.40
CA ASN A 243 -27.51 28.85 -7.07
C ASN A 243 -28.60 28.92 -5.99
N ILE A 244 -29.71 28.22 -6.19
CA ILE A 244 -30.78 28.07 -5.21
C ILE A 244 -30.46 26.86 -4.33
N GLN A 245 -30.60 27.05 -3.02
CA GLN A 245 -30.42 25.96 -2.07
C GLN A 245 -31.54 24.93 -2.25
N THR A 246 -31.14 23.72 -2.64
CA THR A 246 -32.01 22.56 -2.86
C THR A 246 -31.53 21.39 -1.99
N GLY A 247 -32.38 20.40 -1.82
CA GLY A 247 -32.02 19.19 -1.10
C GLY A 247 -33.14 18.16 -1.07
N ALA A 248 -32.77 16.92 -0.79
CA ALA A 248 -33.71 15.80 -0.71
C ALA A 248 -33.33 14.84 0.41
N THR A 249 -34.30 14.03 0.81
CA THR A 249 -34.07 12.93 1.75
C THR A 249 -33.62 11.70 0.99
N PHE A 250 -32.45 11.20 1.37
CA PHE A 250 -31.87 9.98 0.82
C PHE A 250 -31.89 8.87 1.87
N ARG A 251 -32.21 7.66 1.43
CA ARG A 251 -32.08 6.45 2.23
C ARG A 251 -30.69 5.85 2.01
N VAL A 252 -29.99 5.60 3.12
CA VAL A 252 -28.69 4.95 3.08
C VAL A 252 -28.89 3.49 2.66
N SER A 253 -28.47 3.21 1.43
CA SER A 253 -28.57 1.91 0.76
C SER A 253 -27.42 0.98 1.13
N GLY A 254 -26.26 1.53 1.52
CA GLY A 254 -25.09 0.78 1.96
C GLY A 254 -24.02 1.70 2.54
N ILE A 255 -23.11 1.11 3.32
CA ILE A 255 -21.95 1.80 3.90
C ILE A 255 -20.68 1.08 3.45
N PHE A 256 -19.69 1.83 2.96
CA PHE A 256 -18.39 1.25 2.58
C PHE A 256 -17.29 1.57 3.60
N ARG A 257 -16.27 0.69 3.63
CA ARG A 257 -15.02 0.87 4.38
C ARG A 257 -13.82 0.73 3.45
N THR A 258 -13.03 1.79 3.33
CA THR A 258 -11.72 1.85 2.68
C THR A 258 -10.63 2.03 3.74
N ASN A 259 -9.37 2.15 3.34
CA ASN A 259 -8.29 2.50 4.26
C ASN A 259 -8.05 4.02 4.34
N ASN A 260 -8.94 4.84 3.78
CA ASN A 260 -8.78 6.30 3.67
C ASN A 260 -9.94 7.03 4.38
N ASP A 261 -9.73 7.35 5.66
CA ASP A 261 -10.68 8.06 6.51
C ASP A 261 -11.20 9.37 5.90
N MET A 262 -10.32 10.13 5.22
CA MET A 262 -10.70 11.41 4.63
C MET A 262 -11.67 11.21 3.45
N PHE A 263 -11.40 10.21 2.62
CA PHE A 263 -12.28 9.85 1.51
C PHE A 263 -13.65 9.36 2.02
N GLU A 264 -13.67 8.53 3.07
CA GLU A 264 -14.92 8.06 3.69
C GLU A 264 -15.73 9.16 4.37
N ALA A 265 -15.07 10.15 4.96
CA ALA A 265 -15.73 11.24 5.66
C ALA A 265 -16.45 12.18 4.69
N PHE A 266 -15.92 12.33 3.47
CA PHE A 266 -16.37 13.37 2.54
C PHE A 266 -17.15 12.83 1.34
N SER A 267 -16.89 11.60 0.88
CA SER A 267 -17.43 11.10 -0.39
C SER A 267 -18.78 10.42 -0.21
N VAL A 268 -19.77 10.91 -0.95
CA VAL A 268 -21.13 10.38 -1.00
C VAL A 268 -21.46 10.01 -2.44
N PHE A 269 -22.06 8.84 -2.67
CA PHE A 269 -22.44 8.38 -4.00
C PHE A 269 -23.96 8.22 -4.11
N VAL A 270 -24.53 8.72 -5.19
CA VAL A 270 -25.96 8.63 -5.54
C VAL A 270 -26.10 8.30 -7.03
N PRO A 271 -27.21 7.70 -7.48
CA PRO A 271 -27.46 7.52 -8.91
C PRO A 271 -27.44 8.87 -9.64
N GLU A 272 -26.80 8.92 -10.82
CA GLU A 272 -26.69 10.15 -11.59
C GLU A 272 -28.04 10.77 -11.95
N SER A 273 -29.06 9.95 -12.19
CA SER A 273 -30.42 10.40 -12.53
C SER A 273 -31.05 11.21 -11.40
N GLU A 274 -30.88 10.75 -10.15
CA GLU A 274 -31.42 11.43 -8.96
C GLU A 274 -30.73 12.78 -8.73
N LEU A 275 -29.40 12.83 -8.90
CA LEU A 275 -28.66 14.07 -8.69
C LEU A 275 -28.91 15.07 -9.83
N ARG A 276 -29.06 14.60 -11.07
CA ARG A 276 -29.37 15.43 -12.23
C ARG A 276 -30.74 16.11 -12.07
N GLU A 277 -31.76 15.36 -11.65
CA GLU A 277 -33.09 15.89 -11.38
C GLU A 277 -33.06 17.00 -10.31
N LEU A 278 -32.36 16.77 -9.20
CA LEU A 278 -32.29 17.73 -8.09
C LEU A 278 -31.47 18.99 -8.41
N THR A 279 -30.46 18.86 -9.27
CA THR A 279 -29.59 19.98 -9.67
C THR A 279 -30.15 20.79 -10.83
N GLY A 280 -31.05 20.21 -11.63
CA GLY A 280 -31.55 20.83 -12.86
C GLY A 280 -30.50 20.85 -13.98
N LEU A 281 -29.48 20.00 -13.91
CA LEU A 281 -28.46 19.91 -14.96
C LEU A 281 -29.04 19.33 -16.25
N PRO A 282 -28.66 19.84 -17.43
CA PRO A 282 -29.08 19.26 -18.70
C PRO A 282 -28.65 17.79 -18.84
N GLU A 283 -29.34 17.04 -19.70
CA GLU A 283 -28.90 15.70 -20.07
C GLU A 283 -27.52 15.72 -20.71
N ASN A 284 -26.76 14.63 -20.54
CA ASN A 284 -25.43 14.44 -21.11
C ASN A 284 -24.35 15.49 -20.71
N THR A 285 -24.56 16.22 -19.61
CA THR A 285 -23.55 17.12 -19.03
C THR A 285 -22.97 16.53 -17.76
N TYR A 286 -21.65 16.62 -17.60
CA TYR A 286 -20.90 16.05 -16.49
C TYR A 286 -19.81 17.00 -15.99
N HIS A 287 -19.37 16.87 -14.75
CA HIS A 287 -18.26 17.67 -14.22
C HIS A 287 -16.91 17.02 -14.46
N ARG A 288 -16.91 15.68 -14.48
CA ARG A 288 -15.70 14.87 -14.56
C ARG A 288 -15.92 13.65 -15.42
N ILE A 289 -14.99 13.40 -16.33
CA ILE A 289 -14.86 12.12 -17.04
C ILE A 289 -13.65 11.39 -16.45
N ILE A 290 -13.79 10.08 -16.24
CA ILE A 290 -12.79 9.24 -15.58
C ILE A 290 -12.43 8.09 -16.52
N GLY A 291 -11.13 7.85 -16.71
CA GLY A 291 -10.60 6.77 -17.53
C GLY A 291 -9.75 5.77 -16.72
N LYS A 292 -9.97 4.48 -16.95
CA LYS A 292 -9.21 3.37 -16.34
C LYS A 292 -8.27 2.73 -17.35
N LEU A 293 -6.98 2.66 -17.02
CA LEU A 293 -5.97 2.05 -17.88
C LEU A 293 -5.74 0.57 -17.54
N ASP A 294 -5.11 -0.15 -18.48
CA ASP A 294 -4.63 -1.51 -18.29
C ASP A 294 -3.59 -1.62 -17.17
N SER A 295 -2.70 -0.65 -17.10
CA SER A 295 -1.60 -0.60 -16.13
C SER A 295 -1.25 0.82 -15.74
N ASN A 296 -0.78 0.96 -14.51
CA ASN A 296 -0.32 2.25 -13.99
C ASN A 296 0.91 2.81 -14.75
N SER A 297 1.68 1.96 -15.42
CA SER A 297 2.84 2.38 -16.23
C SER A 297 2.45 3.16 -17.50
N LEU A 298 1.19 3.06 -17.95
CA LEU A 298 0.69 3.80 -19.12
C LEU A 298 0.19 5.20 -18.76
N THR A 299 0.00 5.49 -17.48
CA THR A 299 -0.63 6.72 -16.97
C THR A 299 -0.02 7.99 -17.55
N GLU A 300 1.31 8.13 -17.50
CA GLU A 300 1.98 9.34 -18.00
C GLU A 300 1.82 9.51 -19.52
N LYS A 301 2.04 8.44 -20.28
CA LYS A 301 1.89 8.46 -21.75
C LYS A 301 0.47 8.78 -22.18
N ALA A 302 -0.52 8.16 -21.53
CA ALA A 302 -1.92 8.40 -21.81
C ALA A 302 -2.34 9.83 -21.44
N THR A 303 -1.83 10.36 -20.31
CA THR A 303 -2.07 11.76 -19.90
C THR A 303 -1.53 12.75 -20.95
N THR A 304 -0.29 12.56 -21.41
CA THR A 304 0.30 13.43 -22.44
C THR A 304 -0.52 13.40 -23.73
N LYS A 305 -0.89 12.21 -24.20
CA LYS A 305 -1.70 12.06 -25.42
C LYS A 305 -3.09 12.70 -25.28
N LEU A 306 -3.75 12.52 -24.13
CA LEU A 306 -5.06 13.12 -23.89
C LEU A 306 -5.01 14.64 -23.78
N ARG A 307 -3.92 15.21 -23.25
CA ARG A 307 -3.71 16.68 -23.24
C ARG A 307 -3.61 17.26 -24.65
N GLU A 308 -2.96 16.54 -25.55
CA GLU A 308 -2.86 16.94 -26.97
C GLU A 308 -4.23 16.85 -27.67
N LEU A 309 -5.01 15.81 -27.38
CA LEU A 309 -6.34 15.60 -27.96
C LEU A 309 -7.40 16.56 -27.39
N LEU A 310 -7.28 16.94 -26.12
CA LEU A 310 -8.30 17.70 -25.37
C LEU A 310 -7.71 19.01 -24.79
N PRO A 311 -7.16 19.93 -25.61
CA PRO A 311 -6.49 21.13 -25.10
C PRO A 311 -7.43 22.11 -24.37
N GLY A 312 -8.74 21.99 -24.58
CA GLY A 312 -9.79 22.76 -23.90
C GLY A 312 -10.05 22.32 -22.46
N TYR A 313 -9.60 21.12 -22.07
CA TYR A 313 -9.92 20.50 -20.78
C TYR A 313 -8.70 20.39 -19.88
N GLU A 314 -8.95 20.19 -18.59
CA GLU A 314 -7.92 19.85 -17.62
C GLU A 314 -7.81 18.33 -17.54
N VAL A 315 -6.73 17.77 -18.07
CA VAL A 315 -6.44 16.35 -18.02
C VAL A 315 -5.39 16.08 -16.95
N LEU A 316 -5.75 15.33 -15.93
CA LEU A 316 -4.91 14.99 -14.79
C LEU A 316 -4.80 13.48 -14.61
N ASN A 317 -3.62 13.01 -14.20
CA ASN A 317 -3.48 11.67 -13.67
C ASN A 317 -3.59 11.62 -12.15
N TRP A 318 -3.70 10.41 -11.59
CA TRP A 318 -3.77 10.20 -10.14
C TRP A 318 -2.60 10.84 -9.38
N LYS A 319 -1.39 10.93 -9.94
CA LYS A 319 -0.23 11.57 -9.28
C LYS A 319 -0.43 13.08 -9.13
N GLU A 320 -1.07 13.71 -10.11
CA GLU A 320 -1.38 15.15 -10.09
C GLU A 320 -2.63 15.47 -9.26
N ILE A 321 -3.55 14.49 -9.12
CA ILE A 321 -4.74 14.63 -8.29
C ILE A 321 -4.39 14.48 -6.81
N GLN A 322 -3.55 13.49 -6.46
CA GLN A 322 -3.01 13.28 -5.11
C GLN A 322 -1.48 13.48 -5.10
N PRO A 323 -1.00 14.74 -5.16
CA PRO A 323 0.43 15.04 -5.15
C PRO A 323 1.11 14.55 -3.88
N ASP A 324 0.44 14.61 -2.73
CA ASP A 324 0.98 14.11 -1.45
C ASP A 324 1.28 12.61 -1.51
N LEU A 325 0.42 11.82 -2.16
CA LEU A 325 0.64 10.38 -2.36
C LEU A 325 1.83 10.13 -3.30
N ALA A 326 1.92 10.88 -4.41
CA ALA A 326 3.04 10.76 -5.34
C ALA A 326 4.37 11.13 -4.68
N MET A 327 4.41 12.24 -3.95
CA MET A 327 5.59 12.67 -3.19
C MET A 327 5.99 11.66 -2.13
N PHE A 328 5.00 11.06 -1.43
CA PHE A 328 5.27 10.01 -0.46
C PHE A 328 5.86 8.76 -1.12
N ALA A 329 5.33 8.34 -2.27
CA ALA A 329 5.86 7.21 -3.02
C ALA A 329 7.32 7.46 -3.46
N ASP A 330 7.61 8.65 -3.99
CA ASP A 330 8.97 9.05 -4.39
C ASP A 330 9.93 9.11 -3.18
N MET A 331 9.46 9.67 -2.05
CA MET A 331 10.22 9.70 -0.80
C MET A 331 10.52 8.27 -0.29
N MET A 332 9.53 7.38 -0.33
CA MET A 332 9.72 5.98 0.05
C MET A 332 10.72 5.28 -0.85
N GLN A 333 10.72 5.56 -2.15
CA GLN A 333 11.74 5.03 -3.07
C GLN A 333 13.16 5.48 -2.68
N GLN A 334 13.34 6.74 -2.26
CA GLN A 334 14.63 7.22 -1.74
C GLN A 334 15.03 6.53 -0.44
N ILE A 335 14.07 6.31 0.47
CA ILE A 335 14.30 5.54 1.71
C ILE A 335 14.74 4.11 1.37
N TYR A 336 14.12 3.45 0.38
CA TYR A 336 14.53 2.10 -0.04
C TYR A 336 15.96 2.06 -0.56
N ALA A 337 16.34 3.06 -1.36
CA ALA A 337 17.71 3.19 -1.86
C ALA A 337 18.72 3.37 -0.71
N LEU A 338 18.38 4.17 0.31
CA LEU A 338 19.22 4.35 1.50
C LEU A 338 19.36 3.06 2.31
N PHE A 339 18.25 2.36 2.58
CA PHE A 339 18.28 1.08 3.29
C PHE A 339 19.12 0.05 2.53
N MET A 340 18.95 -0.05 1.20
CA MET A 340 19.77 -0.91 0.35
C MET A 340 21.25 -0.56 0.46
N ALA A 341 21.61 0.73 0.45
CA ALA A 341 23.00 1.16 0.62
C ALA A 341 23.58 0.73 1.98
N ILE A 342 22.81 0.86 3.06
CA ILE A 342 23.22 0.41 4.41
C ILE A 342 23.43 -1.11 4.43
N ILE A 343 22.52 -1.89 3.82
CA ILE A 343 22.63 -3.35 3.73
C ILE A 343 23.89 -3.76 2.95
N LEU A 344 24.13 -3.15 1.79
CA LEU A 344 25.32 -3.41 0.99
C LEU A 344 26.60 -3.01 1.73
N ALA A 345 26.60 -1.90 2.48
CA ALA A 345 27.73 -1.50 3.30
C ALA A 345 28.01 -2.51 4.42
N ALA A 346 26.98 -2.95 5.16
CA ALA A 346 27.12 -3.96 6.21
C ALA A 346 27.67 -5.28 5.66
N LEU A 347 27.15 -5.72 4.50
CA LEU A 347 27.62 -6.88 3.77
C LEU A 347 29.09 -6.71 3.33
N ALA A 348 29.45 -5.53 2.83
CA ALA A 348 30.82 -5.20 2.45
C ALA A 348 31.78 -5.35 3.63
N PHE A 349 31.45 -4.79 4.79
CA PHE A 349 32.26 -4.91 6.01
C PHE A 349 32.42 -6.38 6.44
N GLY A 350 31.34 -7.16 6.41
CA GLY A 350 31.38 -8.60 6.73
C GLY A 350 32.33 -9.39 5.82
N ILE A 351 32.29 -9.10 4.51
CA ILE A 351 33.17 -9.75 3.53
C ILE A 351 34.62 -9.31 3.73
N VAL A 352 34.89 -8.01 3.92
CA VAL A 352 36.24 -7.48 4.17
C VAL A 352 36.86 -8.18 5.38
N ASN A 353 36.15 -8.20 6.52
CA ASN A 353 36.67 -8.78 7.76
C ASN A 353 36.98 -10.27 7.59
N THR A 354 36.10 -11.01 6.92
CA THR A 354 36.31 -12.45 6.78
C THR A 354 37.40 -12.79 5.76
N MET A 355 37.47 -12.06 4.65
CA MET A 355 38.51 -12.26 3.64
C MET A 355 39.89 -11.87 4.19
N LEU A 356 39.97 -10.81 5.00
CA LEU A 356 41.20 -10.44 5.68
C LEU A 356 41.70 -11.59 6.57
N MET A 357 40.80 -12.18 7.36
CA MET A 357 41.14 -13.31 8.22
C MET A 357 41.54 -14.56 7.42
N SER A 358 40.84 -14.84 6.32
CA SER A 358 41.19 -15.95 5.40
C SER A 358 42.60 -15.80 4.81
N VAL A 359 42.99 -14.58 4.47
CA VAL A 359 44.34 -14.28 3.97
C VAL A 359 45.38 -14.45 5.07
N LEU A 360 45.11 -13.95 6.28
CA LEU A 360 46.06 -13.99 7.40
C LEU A 360 46.34 -15.41 7.90
N GLU A 361 45.36 -16.30 7.88
CA GLU A 361 45.56 -17.69 8.29
C GLU A 361 46.30 -18.54 7.24
N ARG A 362 46.32 -18.09 5.98
CA ARG A 362 46.91 -18.84 4.86
C ARG A 362 48.15 -18.16 4.28
N THR A 363 48.77 -17.24 5.03
CA THR A 363 49.98 -16.51 4.60
C THR A 363 51.11 -17.43 4.15
N LYS A 364 51.40 -18.48 4.92
CA LYS A 364 52.44 -19.48 4.61
C LYS A 364 52.15 -20.22 3.30
N GLU A 365 50.91 -20.60 3.07
CA GLU A 365 50.49 -21.28 1.84
C GLU A 365 50.59 -20.38 0.60
N LEU A 366 50.14 -19.13 0.73
CA LEU A 366 50.26 -18.13 -0.33
C LEU A 366 51.73 -17.83 -0.64
N GLY A 367 52.59 -17.80 0.37
CA GLY A 367 54.05 -17.68 0.23
C GLY A 367 54.69 -18.85 -0.51
N MET A 368 54.29 -20.09 -0.21
CA MET A 368 54.76 -21.29 -0.93
C MET A 368 54.32 -21.30 -2.40
N LEU A 369 53.06 -20.92 -2.68
CA LEU A 369 52.57 -20.81 -4.07
C LEU A 369 53.34 -19.76 -4.87
N ALA A 370 53.69 -18.64 -4.24
CA ALA A 370 54.54 -17.61 -4.85
C ALA A 370 55.97 -18.14 -5.12
N ALA A 371 56.55 -18.91 -4.19
CA ALA A 371 57.87 -19.51 -4.35
C ALA A 371 57.93 -20.58 -5.45
N ILE A 372 56.84 -21.33 -5.68
CA ILE A 372 56.71 -22.33 -6.76
C ILE A 372 56.48 -21.65 -8.14
N GLY A 373 56.38 -20.31 -8.19
CA GLY A 373 56.31 -19.54 -9.44
C GLY A 373 54.92 -19.00 -9.79
N MET A 374 53.95 -19.03 -8.86
CA MET A 374 52.65 -18.42 -9.10
C MET A 374 52.74 -16.89 -9.07
N ASN A 375 52.53 -16.24 -10.23
CA ASN A 375 52.55 -14.78 -10.34
C ASN A 375 51.51 -14.12 -9.41
N ARG A 376 51.84 -12.95 -8.84
CA ARG A 376 50.98 -12.09 -8.01
C ARG A 376 49.59 -11.86 -8.62
N ARG A 377 49.48 -11.70 -9.94
CA ARG A 377 48.17 -11.59 -10.61
C ARG A 377 47.31 -12.85 -10.45
N LYS A 378 47.90 -14.05 -10.53
CA LYS A 378 47.17 -15.32 -10.34
C LYS A 378 46.72 -15.49 -8.89
N ILE A 379 47.53 -15.09 -7.92
CA ILE A 379 47.15 -15.05 -6.48
C ILE A 379 45.97 -14.09 -6.27
N PHE A 380 46.05 -12.87 -6.82
CA PHE A 380 44.98 -11.88 -6.72
C PHE A 380 43.67 -12.41 -7.31
N THR A 381 43.70 -12.91 -8.54
CA THR A 381 42.51 -13.45 -9.21
C THR A 381 41.94 -14.67 -8.48
N MET A 382 42.79 -15.51 -7.87
CA MET A 382 42.32 -16.63 -7.05
C MET A 382 41.50 -16.13 -5.84
N ILE A 383 42.04 -15.17 -5.07
CA ILE A 383 41.36 -14.62 -3.88
C ILE A 383 40.06 -13.89 -4.28
N MET A 384 40.10 -13.11 -5.36
CA MET A 384 38.89 -12.44 -5.88
C MET A 384 37.81 -13.45 -6.30
N LEU A 385 38.20 -14.56 -6.94
CA LEU A 385 37.25 -15.61 -7.32
C LEU A 385 36.65 -16.32 -6.10
N GLU A 386 37.41 -16.52 -5.02
CA GLU A 386 36.87 -17.05 -3.75
C GLU A 386 35.76 -16.13 -3.20
N SER A 387 35.99 -14.82 -3.19
CA SER A 387 34.99 -13.85 -2.74
C SER A 387 33.77 -13.80 -3.65
N ILE A 388 33.95 -13.89 -4.96
CA ILE A 388 32.85 -13.96 -5.93
C ILE A 388 32.00 -15.20 -5.63
N PHE A 389 32.61 -16.37 -5.46
CA PHE A 389 31.87 -17.60 -5.16
C PHE A 389 31.10 -17.50 -3.84
N LEU A 390 31.71 -16.96 -2.78
CA LEU A 390 31.03 -16.75 -1.51
C LEU A 390 29.84 -15.79 -1.63
N SER A 391 30.01 -14.69 -2.37
CA SER A 391 28.98 -13.66 -2.57
C SER A 391 27.84 -14.16 -3.46
N VAL A 392 28.16 -14.94 -4.50
CA VAL A 392 27.17 -15.57 -5.37
C VAL A 392 26.36 -16.60 -4.60
N VAL A 393 27.01 -17.51 -3.89
CA VAL A 393 26.31 -18.57 -3.13
C VAL A 393 25.47 -17.95 -2.02
N GLY A 394 26.05 -17.06 -1.20
CA GLY A 394 25.32 -16.36 -0.12
C GLY A 394 24.21 -15.43 -0.62
N GLY A 395 24.44 -14.74 -1.73
CA GLY A 395 23.46 -13.86 -2.35
C GLY A 395 22.28 -14.65 -2.91
N ILE A 396 22.54 -15.71 -3.67
CA ILE A 396 21.49 -16.60 -4.20
C ILE A 396 20.72 -17.27 -3.07
N SER A 397 21.38 -17.81 -2.04
CA SER A 397 20.68 -18.40 -0.90
C SER A 397 19.83 -17.37 -0.16
N GLY A 398 20.34 -16.15 0.03
CA GLY A 398 19.58 -15.04 0.61
C GLY A 398 18.34 -14.69 -0.21
N MET A 399 18.47 -14.63 -1.54
CA MET A 399 17.35 -14.39 -2.46
C MET A 399 16.33 -15.51 -2.45
N VAL A 400 16.77 -16.77 -2.43
CA VAL A 400 15.86 -17.93 -2.39
C VAL A 400 15.09 -17.95 -1.07
N VAL A 401 15.76 -17.73 0.06
CA VAL A 401 15.11 -17.65 1.37
C VAL A 401 14.15 -16.46 1.44
N GLY A 402 14.58 -15.28 0.98
CA GLY A 402 13.74 -14.08 0.89
C GLY A 402 12.51 -14.29 0.02
N GLY A 403 12.69 -14.80 -1.20
CA GLY A 403 11.61 -15.11 -2.12
C GLY A 403 10.64 -16.15 -1.54
N ALA A 404 11.14 -17.19 -0.87
CA ALA A 404 10.30 -18.20 -0.23
C ALA A 404 9.46 -17.60 0.92
N VAL A 405 10.07 -16.78 1.78
CA VAL A 405 9.36 -16.12 2.88
C VAL A 405 8.36 -15.11 2.34
N ILE A 406 8.73 -14.29 1.36
CA ILE A 406 7.83 -13.34 0.69
C ILE A 406 6.66 -14.08 0.06
N ALA A 407 6.90 -15.19 -0.67
CA ALA A 407 5.82 -15.98 -1.27
C ALA A 407 4.88 -16.61 -0.22
N ALA A 408 5.42 -17.00 0.94
CA ALA A 408 4.63 -17.53 2.05
C ALA A 408 3.77 -16.45 2.71
N THR A 409 4.34 -15.25 2.93
CA THR A 409 3.62 -14.12 3.55
C THR A 409 2.69 -13.40 2.58
N ALA A 410 2.98 -13.39 1.28
CA ALA A 410 2.13 -12.81 0.25
C ALA A 410 0.74 -13.47 0.16
N LYS A 411 0.61 -14.74 0.54
CA LYS A 411 -0.69 -15.44 0.55
C LYS A 411 -1.51 -15.15 1.80
N LYS A 412 -0.87 -15.12 2.97
CA LYS A 412 -1.54 -14.93 4.27
C LYS A 412 -1.72 -13.46 4.64
N GLY A 413 -0.93 -12.58 4.04
CA GLY A 413 -0.76 -11.21 4.49
C GLY A 413 0.03 -11.13 5.80
N ILE A 414 0.62 -9.99 6.05
CA ILE A 414 1.21 -9.61 7.33
C ILE A 414 0.25 -8.65 7.99
N ASN A 415 -0.28 -9.02 9.15
CA ASN A 415 -1.19 -8.18 9.89
C ASN A 415 -0.43 -7.32 10.90
N LEU A 416 -0.50 -6.01 10.74
CA LEU A 416 0.08 -5.00 11.64
C LEU A 416 -1.00 -4.37 12.54
N ILE A 417 -1.94 -5.17 13.08
CA ILE A 417 -3.04 -4.73 13.97
C ILE A 417 -2.59 -3.68 15.00
N ASN A 418 -1.41 -3.87 15.62
CA ASN A 418 -0.90 -2.98 16.67
C ASN A 418 -0.56 -1.56 16.20
N TYR A 419 -0.48 -1.32 14.89
CA TYR A 419 -0.21 -0.02 14.27
C TYR A 419 -1.37 0.46 13.39
N SER A 420 -2.48 -0.28 13.34
CA SER A 420 -3.63 -0.01 12.44
C SER A 420 -4.13 1.43 12.50
N GLU A 421 -4.37 1.99 13.69
CA GLU A 421 -4.88 3.36 13.84
C GLU A 421 -3.99 4.42 13.20
N GLY A 422 -2.66 4.24 13.24
CA GLY A 422 -1.71 5.17 12.64
C GLY A 422 -1.64 5.05 11.12
N PHE A 423 -1.74 3.83 10.58
CA PHE A 423 -1.70 3.57 9.14
C PHE A 423 -3.02 3.94 8.45
N GLU A 424 -4.16 3.64 9.06
CA GLU A 424 -5.50 3.96 8.52
C GLU A 424 -5.72 5.48 8.46
N ALA A 425 -5.24 6.23 9.47
CA ALA A 425 -5.32 7.69 9.48
C ALA A 425 -4.58 8.36 8.30
N ILE A 426 -3.61 7.67 7.68
CA ILE A 426 -2.84 8.16 6.53
C ILE A 426 -3.17 7.43 5.22
N GLY A 427 -4.24 6.63 5.17
CA GLY A 427 -4.68 5.97 3.93
C GLY A 427 -4.20 4.52 3.74
N TYR A 428 -3.37 4.00 4.65
CA TYR A 428 -2.65 2.73 4.44
C TYR A 428 -3.33 1.55 5.14
N SER A 429 -3.29 0.38 4.49
CA SER A 429 -3.77 -0.84 5.12
C SER A 429 -2.78 -1.37 6.16
N ALA A 430 -3.30 -1.78 7.32
CA ALA A 430 -2.56 -2.55 8.32
C ALA A 430 -2.28 -3.99 7.85
N HIS A 431 -3.04 -4.49 6.88
CA HIS A 431 -2.83 -5.79 6.26
C HIS A 431 -1.99 -5.62 5.00
N LEU A 432 -0.74 -6.08 5.04
CA LEU A 432 0.19 -5.96 3.92
C LEU A 432 0.38 -7.29 3.20
N PHE A 433 0.41 -7.27 1.88
CA PHE A 433 0.73 -8.43 1.04
C PHE A 433 2.09 -8.18 0.36
N PRO A 434 3.19 -8.71 0.93
CA PRO A 434 4.53 -8.49 0.38
C PRO A 434 4.64 -8.86 -1.10
N THR A 435 4.98 -7.89 -1.93
CA THR A 435 5.24 -8.03 -3.37
C THR A 435 6.52 -7.30 -3.74
N ILE A 436 7.32 -7.97 -4.57
CA ILE A 436 8.53 -7.44 -5.17
C ILE A 436 8.59 -7.92 -6.61
N ASP A 437 8.97 -7.01 -7.51
CA ASP A 437 9.19 -7.33 -8.91
C ASP A 437 10.40 -8.27 -9.08
N ALA A 438 10.30 -9.24 -9.99
CA ALA A 438 11.42 -10.10 -10.38
C ALA A 438 12.65 -9.28 -10.83
N GLN A 439 12.44 -8.12 -11.45
CA GLN A 439 13.53 -7.22 -11.85
C GLN A 439 14.38 -6.77 -10.64
N PHE A 440 13.74 -6.54 -9.48
CA PHE A 440 14.43 -6.13 -8.26
C PHE A 440 15.37 -7.24 -7.75
N PHE A 441 14.96 -8.51 -7.82
CA PHE A 441 15.81 -9.64 -7.44
C PHE A 441 17.09 -9.67 -8.29
N ILE A 442 16.95 -9.52 -9.62
CA ILE A 442 18.07 -9.55 -10.55
C ILE A 442 19.05 -8.40 -10.26
N ILE A 443 18.55 -7.17 -10.15
CA ILE A 443 19.38 -5.99 -9.87
C ILE A 443 20.09 -6.15 -8.53
N THR A 444 19.38 -6.61 -7.50
CA THR A 444 19.96 -6.75 -6.15
C THR A 444 21.03 -7.85 -6.12
N THR A 445 20.84 -8.97 -6.81
CA THR A 445 21.87 -10.01 -6.94
C THR A 445 23.13 -9.46 -7.62
N ILE A 446 22.98 -8.67 -8.69
CA ILE A 446 24.11 -8.02 -9.36
C ILE A 446 24.83 -7.07 -8.39
N LEU A 447 24.10 -6.25 -7.65
CA LEU A 447 24.68 -5.34 -6.66
C LEU A 447 25.45 -6.08 -5.56
N ILE A 448 24.91 -7.19 -5.03
CA ILE A 448 25.60 -8.01 -4.02
C ILE A 448 26.91 -8.58 -4.57
N ILE A 449 26.92 -9.08 -5.81
CA ILE A 449 28.14 -9.60 -6.45
C ILE A 449 29.16 -8.46 -6.63
N LEU A 450 28.73 -7.30 -7.11
CA LEU A 450 29.59 -6.13 -7.27
C LEU A 450 30.17 -5.66 -5.93
N THR A 451 29.35 -5.61 -4.88
CA THR A 451 29.80 -5.29 -3.52
C THR A 451 30.84 -6.31 -3.05
N GLY A 452 30.58 -7.60 -3.23
CA GLY A 452 31.53 -8.66 -2.87
C GLY A 452 32.88 -8.51 -3.56
N ILE A 453 32.88 -8.20 -4.86
CA ILE A 453 34.08 -7.91 -5.65
C ILE A 453 34.81 -6.69 -5.09
N LEU A 454 34.12 -5.57 -4.89
CA LEU A 454 34.72 -4.33 -4.39
C LEU A 454 35.33 -4.51 -2.99
N SER A 455 34.61 -5.19 -2.10
CA SER A 455 35.04 -5.52 -0.75
C SER A 455 36.27 -6.41 -0.71
N SER A 456 36.41 -7.35 -1.64
CA SER A 456 37.55 -8.26 -1.67
C SER A 456 38.84 -7.66 -2.24
N VAL A 457 38.76 -6.51 -2.93
CA VAL A 457 39.95 -5.85 -3.51
C VAL A 457 40.99 -5.49 -2.43
N TYR A 458 40.55 -4.93 -1.29
CA TYR A 458 41.48 -4.53 -0.23
C TYR A 458 42.22 -5.73 0.40
N PRO A 459 41.53 -6.79 0.88
CA PRO A 459 42.18 -8.00 1.39
C PRO A 459 43.09 -8.67 0.36
N ALA A 460 42.63 -8.79 -0.90
CA ALA A 460 43.41 -9.39 -1.96
C ALA A 460 44.70 -8.60 -2.26
N ARG A 461 44.65 -7.26 -2.25
CA ARG A 461 45.85 -6.41 -2.38
C ARG A 461 46.79 -6.58 -1.20
N LYS A 462 46.27 -6.71 0.03
CA LYS A 462 47.07 -6.93 1.23
C LYS A 462 47.81 -8.26 1.17
N ALA A 463 47.18 -9.32 0.66
CA ALA A 463 47.80 -10.63 0.47
C ALA A 463 49.05 -10.58 -0.43
N LEU A 464 49.05 -9.74 -1.48
CA LEU A 464 50.16 -9.63 -2.42
C LEU A 464 51.39 -8.91 -1.85
N LYS A 465 51.23 -8.17 -0.75
CA LYS A 465 52.32 -7.42 -0.10
C LYS A 465 53.11 -8.27 0.89
N LEU A 466 52.68 -9.50 1.16
CA LEU A 466 53.39 -10.42 2.04
C LEU A 466 54.67 -10.92 1.33
N ASN A 467 55.83 -10.73 1.96
CA ASN A 467 57.10 -11.22 1.45
C ASN A 467 57.16 -12.75 1.58
N PRO A 468 57.37 -13.51 0.49
CA PRO A 468 57.42 -14.98 0.54
C PRO A 468 58.47 -15.52 1.52
N VAL A 469 59.58 -14.79 1.67
CA VAL A 469 60.69 -15.14 2.58
C VAL A 469 60.29 -14.96 4.05
N GLU A 470 59.53 -13.91 4.38
CA GLU A 470 59.04 -13.65 5.74
C GLU A 470 57.87 -14.57 6.12
N ALA A 471 57.02 -14.91 5.16
CA ALA A 471 55.88 -15.81 5.34
C ALA A 471 56.27 -17.28 5.62
N ILE A 472 57.50 -17.68 5.26
CA ILE A 472 58.04 -19.03 5.55
C ILE A 472 58.78 -19.05 6.89
N ARG A 473 59.22 -17.89 7.40
CA ARG A 473 60.06 -17.74 8.61
C ARG A 473 59.30 -17.44 9.90
N THR A 474 57.98 -17.28 9.84
CA THR A 474 57.13 -16.94 10.98
C THR A 474 56.76 -18.20 11.77
N GLU A 475 57.28 -18.32 13.00
CA GLU A 475 56.75 -19.16 14.09
C GLU A 475 55.68 -18.40 14.89
#